data_AF-A0A838S3J2-F1
#
_entry.id   AF-A0A838S3J2-F1
#
_cell.length_a   1.000
_cell.length_b   1.000
_cell.length_c   1.000
_cell.angle_alpha   90.00
_cell.angle_beta   90.00
_cell.angle_gamma   90.00
#
_symmetry.space_group_name_H-M   'P 1'
#
loop_
_entity.id
_entity.type
_entity.pdbx_description
1 polymer ?
#
loop_
_entity_poly.entity_id
_entity_poly.type
_entity_poly.pdbx_seq_one_letter_code
_entity_poly.pdbx_strand_id
1 'polypeptide(L)' 'MATRKVTVSLETTALALAERAAGREGLSLSAWLSRAARREAVRTGAGPMTVDVLTEALADEAELAAAERHLRAAG' A
#
# COMPACT_ATOMS: atom_id res chain seq x y z
N MET A 1 -0.69 -2.17 -7.18
CA MET A 1 -0.54 -2.98 -5.94
C MET A 1 -1.16 -4.35 -6.18
N ALA A 2 -0.43 -5.42 -5.84
CA ALA A 2 -0.96 -6.78 -5.92
C ALA A 2 -2.09 -6.99 -4.89
N THR A 3 -3.15 -7.69 -5.28
CA THR A 3 -4.29 -8.04 -4.40
C THR A 3 -4.26 -9.52 -4.07
N ARG A 4 -4.37 -9.88 -2.78
CA ARG A 4 -4.50 -11.26 -2.31
C ARG A 4 -5.93 -11.54 -1.85
N LYS A 5 -6.54 -12.64 -2.34
CA LYS A 5 -7.83 -13.11 -1.83
C LYS A 5 -7.66 -13.68 -0.42
N VAL A 6 -8.47 -13.20 0.52
CA VAL A 6 -8.49 -13.65 1.91
C VAL A 6 -9.93 -13.97 2.32
N THR A 7 -10.11 -14.98 3.17
CA THR A 7 -11.41 -15.31 3.79
C THR A 7 -11.32 -14.95 5.27
N VAL A 8 -12.29 -14.17 5.76
CA VAL A 8 -12.35 -13.72 7.15
C VAL A 8 -13.78 -13.85 7.67
N SER A 9 -13.93 -14.08 8.96
CA SER A 9 -15.22 -13.97 9.64
C SER A 9 -15.41 -12.53 10.12
N LEU A 10 -16.57 -11.93 9.86
CA LEU A 10 -16.95 -10.59 10.31
C LEU A 10 -18.26 -10.68 11.09
N GLU A 11 -18.42 -9.79 12.05
CA GLU A 11 -19.70 -9.63 12.75
C GLU A 11 -20.76 -9.10 11.77
N THR A 12 -22.00 -9.58 11.89
CA THR A 12 -23.09 -9.31 10.94
C THR A 12 -23.41 -7.83 10.82
N THR A 13 -23.48 -7.11 11.94
CA THR A 13 -23.76 -5.66 11.93
C THR A 13 -22.58 -4.87 11.34
N ALA A 14 -21.34 -5.28 11.61
CA ALA A 14 -20.15 -4.68 11.01
C ALA A 14 -20.15 -4.82 9.48
N LEU A 15 -20.54 -5.99 8.95
CA LEU A 15 -20.66 -6.22 7.52
C LEU A 15 -21.73 -5.30 6.89
N ALA A 16 -22.93 -5.23 7.49
CA ALA A 16 -24.01 -4.39 6.98
C ALA A 16 -23.65 -2.89 6.97
N LEU A 17 -22.93 -2.41 7.99
CA LEU A 17 -22.43 -1.04 8.04
C LEU A 17 -21.39 -0.77 6.96
N ALA A 18 -20.48 -1.70 6.72
CA ALA A 18 -19.47 -1.59 5.68
C ALA A 18 -20.11 -1.54 4.27
N GLU A 19 -21.13 -2.36 4.01
CA GLU A 19 -21.88 -2.34 2.74
C GLU A 19 -22.57 -1.00 2.51
N ARG A 20 -23.24 -0.45 3.54
CA ARG A 20 -23.88 0.87 3.45
C ARG A 20 -22.87 1.98 3.22
N ALA A 21 -21.72 1.94 3.89
CA ALA A 21 -20.65 2.93 3.72
C ALA A 21 -20.01 2.84 2.32
N ALA A 22 -19.76 1.63 1.83
CA ALA A 22 -19.26 1.39 0.49
C ALA A 22 -20.22 1.92 -0.58
N GLY A 23 -21.53 1.63 -0.43
CA GLY A 23 -22.57 2.13 -1.32
C GLY A 23 -22.68 3.66 -1.35
N ARG A 24 -22.56 4.33 -0.19
CA ARG A 24 -22.54 5.80 -0.11
C ARG A 24 -21.37 6.43 -0.86
N GLU A 25 -20.25 5.71 -0.96
CA GLU A 25 -19.03 6.19 -1.62
C GLU A 25 -18.90 5.68 -3.07
N GLY A 26 -19.85 4.88 -3.56
CA GLY A 26 -19.77 4.26 -4.89
C GLY A 26 -18.63 3.24 -5.03
N LEU A 27 -18.15 2.65 -3.93
CA LEU A 27 -17.07 1.68 -3.90
C LEU A 27 -17.62 0.26 -3.74
N SER A 28 -16.88 -0.73 -4.25
CA SER A 28 -17.13 -2.13 -3.87
C SER A 28 -16.77 -2.37 -2.40
N LEU A 29 -17.41 -3.34 -1.76
CA LEU A 29 -17.15 -3.69 -0.36
C LEU A 29 -15.66 -4.02 -0.12
N SER A 30 -15.03 -4.78 -1.01
CA SER A 30 -13.60 -5.14 -0.90
C SER A 30 -12.67 -3.93 -1.03
N ALA A 31 -12.99 -2.98 -1.93
CA ALA A 31 -12.23 -1.74 -2.07
C ALA A 31 -12.39 -0.84 -0.84
N TRP A 32 -13.61 -0.74 -0.31
CA TRP A 32 -13.91 0.04 0.89
C TRP A 32 -13.21 -0.54 2.12
N LEU A 33 -13.28 -1.86 2.33
CA LEU A 33 -12.59 -2.56 3.42
C LEU A 33 -11.06 -2.39 3.31
N SER A 34 -10.51 -2.55 2.11
CA SER A 34 -9.06 -2.34 1.87
C SER A 34 -8.62 -0.91 2.21
N ARG A 35 -9.45 0.09 1.88
CA ARG A 35 -9.21 1.50 2.20
C ARG A 35 -9.34 1.76 3.71
N ALA A 36 -10.35 1.19 4.35
CA ALA A 36 -10.60 1.31 5.77
C ALA A 36 -9.48 0.69 6.60
N ALA A 37 -9.02 -0.51 6.25
CA ALA A 37 -7.90 -1.18 6.92
C ALA A 37 -6.61 -0.36 6.82
N ARG A 38 -6.29 0.18 5.64
CA ARG A 38 -5.12 1.08 5.46
C ARG A 38 -5.23 2.33 6.31
N ARG A 39 -6.39 3.00 6.30
CA ARG A 39 -6.63 4.21 7.09
C ARG A 39 -6.49 3.93 8.59
N GLU A 40 -7.02 2.80 9.06
CA GLU A 40 -6.95 2.44 10.47
C GLU A 40 -5.54 2.07 10.90
N ALA A 41 -4.80 1.31 10.08
CA ALA A 41 -3.39 1.01 10.31
C ALA A 41 -2.56 2.28 10.48
N VAL A 42 -2.70 3.25 9.56
CA VAL A 42 -2.02 4.54 9.66
C VAL A 42 -2.41 5.29 10.93
N ARG A 43 -3.70 5.29 11.29
CA ARG A 43 -4.21 5.96 12.49
C ARG A 43 -3.66 5.34 13.78
N THR A 44 -3.51 4.02 13.84
CA THR A 44 -3.02 3.31 15.03
C THR A 44 -1.50 3.20 15.08
N GLY A 45 -0.79 3.82 14.15
CA GLY A 45 0.67 3.82 14.13
C GLY A 45 1.29 2.56 13.53
N ALA A 46 0.49 1.69 12.91
CA ALA A 46 1.01 0.81 11.87
C ALA A 46 1.34 1.72 10.68
N GLY A 47 2.53 2.31 10.72
CA GLY A 47 3.09 3.12 9.65
C GLY A 47 2.99 2.36 8.32
N PRO A 48 3.11 3.05 7.17
CA PRO A 48 3.11 2.38 5.88
C PRO A 48 4.04 1.16 5.96
N MET A 49 3.47 -0.04 5.77
CA MET A 49 4.24 -1.28 5.68
C MET A 49 5.34 -1.04 4.66
N THR A 50 6.56 -0.84 5.18
CA THR A 50 7.85 -0.84 4.48
C THR A 50 7.70 -0.84 2.96
N VAL A 51 7.40 0.34 2.39
CA VAL A 51 8.31 0.80 1.35
C VAL A 51 9.62 0.90 2.13
N ASP A 52 10.53 -0.04 1.91
CA ASP A 52 11.82 0.03 2.56
C ASP A 52 12.55 1.20 1.90
N VAL A 53 12.23 2.41 2.38
CA VAL A 53 12.72 3.67 1.86
C VAL A 53 14.25 3.68 1.88
N LEU A 54 14.86 2.94 2.81
CA LEU A 54 16.30 2.74 2.84
C LEU A 54 16.76 1.87 1.67
N THR A 55 16.09 0.75 1.39
CA THR A 55 16.40 -0.08 0.21
C THR A 55 16.15 0.66 -1.10
N GLU A 56 15.08 1.44 -1.22
CA GLU A 56 14.84 2.28 -2.41
C GLU A 56 15.91 3.37 -2.56
N ALA A 57 16.25 4.08 -1.48
CA ALA A 57 17.31 5.08 -1.51
C ALA A 57 18.68 4.49 -1.86
N LEU A 58 19.00 3.29 -1.34
CA LEU A 58 20.23 2.57 -1.69
C LEU A 58 20.24 2.11 -3.15
N ALA A 59 19.08 1.74 -3.70
CA ALA A 59 18.95 1.38 -5.11
C ALA A 59 19.17 2.61 -6.02
N ASP A 60 18.57 3.74 -5.68
CA ASP A 60 18.75 5.01 -6.40
C ASP A 60 20.21 5.47 -6.39
N GLU A 61 20.90 5.38 -5.23
CA GLU A 61 22.34 5.69 -5.13
C GLU A 61 23.20 4.76 -5.99
N ALA A 62 22.89 3.47 -6.03
CA ALA A 62 23.60 2.50 -6.83
C ALA A 62 23.41 2.74 -8.34
N GLU A 63 22.21 3.13 -8.76
CA GLU A 63 21.89 3.51 -10.14
C GLU A 63 22.67 4.75 -10.56
N LEU A 64 22.68 5.79 -9.72
CA LEU A 64 23.42 7.03 -9.98
C LEU A 64 24.93 6.75 -10.13
N ALA A 65 25.51 5.97 -9.22
CA ALA A 65 26.91 5.59 -9.29
C ALA A 65 27.24 4.77 -10.56
N ALA A 66 26.32 3.94 -11.03
CA ALA A 66 26.48 3.20 -12.28
C ALA A 66 26.42 4.11 -13.51
N ALA A 67 25.49 5.05 -13.54
CA ALA A 67 25.38 6.05 -14.60
C ALA A 67 26.64 6.94 -14.68
N GLU A 68 27.18 7.37 -13.53
CA GLU A 68 28.43 8.12 -13.49
C GLU A 68 29.62 7.32 -14.02
N ARG A 69 29.73 6.03 -13.67
CA ARG A 69 30.79 5.16 -14.20
C ARG A 69 30.67 5.01 -15.72
N HIS A 70 29.44 4.84 -16.22
CA HIS A 70 29.17 4.76 -17.65
C HIS A 70 29.56 6.05 -18.37
N LEU A 71 29.18 7.21 -17.82
CA LEU A 71 29.53 8.51 -18.38
C LEU A 71 31.05 8.73 -18.40
N ARG A 72 31.76 8.37 -17.32
CA ARG A 72 33.24 8.44 -17.27
C ARG A 72 33.92 7.49 -18.24
N ALA A 73 33.32 6.32 -18.51
CA ALA A 73 33.86 5.34 -19.45
C ALA A 73 33.54 5.66 -20.93
N ALA A 74 32.53 6.50 -21.18
CA ALA A 74 32.12 6.93 -22.51
C ALA A 74 32.77 8.27 -22.96
N GLY A 75 33.52 8.93 -22.07
CA GLY A 75 34.41 10.06 -22.38
C GLY A 75 35.86 9.64 -22.49
#